data_AF-A0A0F9RJV1-F1
#
_entry.id   AF-A0A0F9RJV1-F1
#
_cell.length_a   1.000
_cell.length_b   1.000
_cell.length_c   1.000
_cell.angle_alpha   90.00
_cell.angle_beta   90.00
_cell.angle_gamma   90.00
#
_symmetry.space_group_name_H-M   'P 1'
#
loop_
_entity.id
_entity.type
_entity.pdbx_description
1 polymer ?
#
loop_
_entity_poly.entity_id
_entity_poly.type
_entity_poly.pdbx_seq_one_letter_code
_entity_poly.pdbx_strand_id
1 'polypeptide(L)'
;MTDTATNRAIAEAMGWTEICDASVSRQATGKSPLSDRRNWLPDYLHDANAALEAAREILQCGFEMWWHHDGQYFDAMYDTVGHPTAEGEGDTLAGAICAMILAVLAERAEDKR
;
A
#
# COMPACT_ATOMS: atom_id res chain seq x y z
N MET A 1 6.65 12.00 2.01
CA MET A 1 6.43 11.14 3.18
C MET A 1 7.60 10.17 3.28
N THR A 2 8.04 9.73 4.46
CA THR A 2 9.11 8.72 4.56
C THR A 2 8.54 7.31 4.35
N ASP A 3 9.37 6.35 3.93
CA ASP A 3 8.95 4.96 3.71
C ASP A 3 8.27 4.36 4.95
N THR A 4 8.85 4.61 6.13
CA THR A 4 8.28 4.19 7.41
C THR A 4 6.91 4.82 7.66
N ALA A 5 6.72 6.10 7.34
CA ALA A 5 5.45 6.78 7.51
C ALA A 5 4.38 6.24 6.54
N THR A 6 4.75 5.99 5.27
CA THR A 6 3.88 5.34 4.29
C THR A 6 3.48 3.95 4.78
N ASN A 7 4.45 3.12 5.16
CA ASN A 7 4.19 1.76 5.61
C ASN A 7 3.30 1.73 6.85
N ARG A 8 3.52 2.65 7.80
CA ARG A 8 2.71 2.78 9.02
C ARG A 8 1.28 3.21 8.73
N ALA A 9 1.08 4.22 7.88
CA ALA A 9 -0.26 4.67 7.50
C ALA A 9 -1.09 3.55 6.87
N ILE A 10 -0.47 2.74 5.99
CA ILE A 10 -1.13 1.59 5.37
C ILE A 10 -1.40 0.49 6.41
N ALA A 11 -0.45 0.18 7.30
CA ALA A 11 -0.67 -0.80 8.37
C ALA A 11 -1.82 -0.40 9.32
N GLU A 12 -1.90 0.87 9.71
CA GLU A 12 -2.99 1.40 10.53
C GLU A 12 -4.35 1.25 9.81
N ALA A 13 -4.41 1.57 8.51
CA ALA A 13 -5.61 1.36 7.70
C ALA A 13 -6.02 -0.11 7.56
N MET A 14 -5.06 -1.02 7.60
CA MET A 14 -5.26 -2.48 7.66
C MET A 14 -5.72 -2.98 9.05
N GLY A 15 -5.88 -2.09 10.04
CA GLY A 15 -6.30 -2.43 11.39
C GLY A 15 -5.17 -2.95 12.30
N TRP A 16 -3.91 -2.68 11.98
CA TRP A 16 -2.78 -3.05 12.83
C TRP A 16 -2.68 -2.08 14.01
N THR A 17 -3.00 -2.56 15.22
CA THR A 17 -3.06 -1.72 16.43
C THR A 17 -1.76 -1.69 17.25
N GLU A 18 -0.84 -2.62 17.01
CA GLU A 18 0.46 -2.71 17.70
C GLU A 18 1.58 -2.85 16.66
N ILE A 19 2.07 -1.72 16.16
CA ILE A 19 3.21 -1.67 15.24
C ILE A 19 4.47 -1.44 16.08
N CYS A 20 5.25 -2.49 16.33
CA CYS A 20 6.58 -2.31 16.93
C CYS A 20 7.48 -1.59 15.93
N ASP A 21 8.14 -0.51 16.38
CA ASP A 21 9.01 0.33 15.55
C ASP A 21 10.24 -0.48 15.09
N ALA A 22 10.17 -1.05 13.89
CA ALA A 22 11.19 -1.96 13.36
C ALA A 22 12.37 -1.16 12.77
N SER A 23 13.19 -0.58 13.64
CA SER A 23 14.52 -0.04 13.26
C SER A 23 15.59 -1.12 13.05
N VAL A 24 15.22 -2.41 13.08
CA VAL A 24 16.16 -3.53 12.96
C VAL A 24 15.54 -4.62 12.09
N SER A 25 16.34 -5.22 11.20
CA SER A 25 16.16 -6.56 10.61
C SER A 25 15.72 -6.68 9.13
N ARG A 26 16.34 -5.93 8.20
CA ARG A 26 16.41 -6.39 6.79
C ARG A 26 17.42 -7.55 6.56
N GLN A 27 18.16 -8.00 7.58
CA GLN A 27 19.38 -8.80 7.38
C GLN A 27 19.32 -10.29 7.76
N ALA A 28 18.26 -10.82 8.40
CA ALA A 28 18.43 -12.05 9.19
C ALA A 28 17.82 -13.38 8.68
N THR A 29 16.71 -13.44 7.92
CA THR A 29 15.96 -14.73 7.90
C THR A 29 15.40 -15.27 6.59
N GLY A 30 15.30 -14.48 5.50
CA GLY A 30 14.83 -15.02 4.20
C GLY A 30 13.42 -15.65 4.23
N LYS A 31 12.55 -15.23 5.16
CA LYS A 31 11.17 -15.73 5.30
C LYS A 31 10.14 -14.65 4.97
N SER A 32 8.98 -15.08 4.47
CA SER A 32 7.86 -14.20 4.12
C SER A 32 7.29 -13.49 5.37
N PRO A 33 7.09 -12.15 5.33
CA PRO A 33 6.62 -11.34 6.46
C PRO A 33 5.20 -11.69 6.94
N LEU A 34 4.45 -12.50 6.19
CA LEU A 34 3.07 -12.87 6.49
C LEU A 34 2.94 -14.08 7.44
N SER A 35 4.02 -14.84 7.65
CA SER A 35 4.00 -16.10 8.42
C SER A 35 4.08 -15.92 9.94
N ASP A 36 4.52 -14.75 10.41
CA ASP A 36 4.65 -14.42 11.84
C ASP A 36 3.96 -13.07 12.10
N ARG A 37 2.62 -13.07 12.15
CA ARG A 37 1.73 -11.91 12.36
C ARG A 37 1.84 -11.26 13.76
N ARG A 38 2.99 -11.35 14.41
CA ARG A 38 3.25 -10.73 15.71
C ARG A 38 4.46 -9.81 15.54
N ASN A 39 4.16 -8.54 15.27
CA ASN A 39 5.00 -7.36 15.56
C ASN A 39 5.86 -6.74 14.42
N TRP A 40 5.64 -7.05 13.14
CA TRP A 40 6.52 -6.59 12.06
C TRP A 40 5.80 -5.68 11.07
N LEU A 41 6.19 -4.41 10.97
CA LEU A 41 5.66 -3.49 9.95
C LEU A 41 5.98 -4.01 8.53
N PRO A 42 4.97 -4.32 7.69
CA PRO A 42 5.24 -4.76 6.32
C PRO A 42 5.85 -3.64 5.49
N ASP A 43 6.78 -4.01 4.60
CA ASP A 43 7.45 -3.06 3.70
C ASP A 43 6.61 -2.81 2.43
N TYR A 44 5.45 -2.19 2.59
CA TYR A 44 4.50 -1.95 1.50
C TYR A 44 5.11 -1.15 0.34
N LEU A 45 5.98 -0.18 0.62
CA LEU A 45 6.57 0.66 -0.41
C LEU A 45 7.52 -0.09 -1.37
N HIS A 46 8.09 -1.22 -0.93
CA HIS A 46 9.05 -2.00 -1.72
C HIS A 46 8.58 -3.41 -2.07
N ASP A 47 7.56 -3.93 -1.39
CA ASP A 47 6.98 -5.25 -1.66
C ASP A 47 5.62 -5.08 -2.34
N ALA A 48 5.60 -5.28 -3.66
CA ALA A 48 4.38 -5.15 -4.46
C ALA A 48 3.30 -6.16 -4.05
N ASN A 49 3.65 -7.34 -3.52
CA ASN A 49 2.64 -8.29 -3.05
C ASN A 49 1.99 -7.80 -1.76
N ALA A 50 2.79 -7.28 -0.82
CA ALA A 50 2.27 -6.69 0.40
C ALA A 50 1.38 -5.47 0.10
N ALA A 51 1.80 -4.61 -0.83
CA ALA A 51 1.02 -3.46 -1.27
C ALA A 51 -0.31 -3.88 -1.90
N LEU A 52 -0.29 -4.92 -2.75
CA LEU A 52 -1.47 -5.46 -3.43
C LEU A 52 -2.48 -6.05 -2.45
N GLU A 53 -2.01 -6.81 -1.45
CA GLU A 53 -2.85 -7.32 -0.38
C GLU A 53 -3.51 -6.19 0.39
N ALA A 54 -2.74 -5.15 0.74
CA ALA A 54 -3.29 -3.98 1.43
C ALA A 54 -4.32 -3.23 0.57
N ALA A 55 -4.06 -3.05 -0.73
CA ALA A 55 -4.99 -2.43 -1.65
C ALA A 55 -6.33 -3.19 -1.69
N ARG A 56 -6.29 -4.51 -1.81
CA ARG A 56 -7.51 -5.35 -1.84
C ARG A 56 -8.36 -5.19 -0.59
N GLU A 57 -7.74 -5.18 0.58
CA GLU A 57 -8.43 -5.08 1.86
C GLU A 57 -8.96 -3.67 2.14
N ILE A 58 -8.17 -2.61 1.87
CA ILE A 58 -8.54 -1.21 2.16
C ILE A 58 -9.55 -0.65 1.14
N LEU A 59 -9.34 -0.97 -0.14
CA LEU A 59 -10.07 -0.39 -1.26
C LEU A 59 -11.34 -1.18 -1.59
N GLN A 60 -11.37 -2.49 -1.31
CA GLN A 60 -12.53 -3.38 -1.50
C GLN A 60 -13.14 -3.30 -2.92
N CYS A 61 -12.30 -3.14 -3.94
CA CYS A 61 -12.70 -2.87 -5.32
C CYS A 61 -11.83 -3.63 -6.34
N GLY A 62 -12.17 -3.50 -7.62
CA GLY A 62 -11.27 -3.86 -8.73
C GLY A 62 -10.24 -2.75 -8.97
N PHE A 63 -9.07 -3.12 -9.48
CA PHE A 63 -8.04 -2.17 -9.92
C PHE A 63 -7.35 -2.72 -11.17
N GLU A 64 -6.85 -1.82 -12.01
CA GLU A 64 -6.12 -2.13 -13.25
C GLU A 64 -4.77 -1.43 -13.23
N MET A 65 -3.71 -2.22 -13.47
CA MET A 65 -2.33 -1.75 -13.38
C MET A 65 -1.74 -1.60 -14.79
N TRP A 66 -1.08 -0.47 -15.02
CA TRP A 66 -0.46 -0.12 -16.29
C TRP A 66 1.03 0.19 -16.09
N TRP A 67 1.87 -0.37 -16.95
CA TRP A 67 3.29 0.01 -17.01
C TRP A 67 3.49 1.04 -18.12
N HIS A 68 4.08 2.19 -17.79
CA HIS A 68 4.42 3.21 -18.77
C HIS A 68 5.86 3.04 -19.26
N HIS A 69 6.09 3.32 -20.54
CA HIS A 69 7.39 3.14 -21.19
C HIS A 69 8.52 3.99 -20.60
N ASP A 70 8.19 5.03 -19.83
CA ASP A 70 9.15 5.93 -19.17
C ASP A 70 9.69 5.38 -17.85
N GLY A 71 9.38 4.11 -17.53
CA GLY A 71 9.86 3.44 -16.31
C GLY A 71 9.02 3.72 -15.07
N GLN A 72 7.89 4.41 -15.24
CA GLN A 72 6.92 4.67 -14.18
C GLN A 72 5.76 3.67 -14.22
N TYR A 73 5.25 3.31 -13.05
CA TYR A 73 4.06 2.50 -12.87
C TYR A 73 2.87 3.41 -12.58
N PHE A 74 1.76 3.11 -13.22
CA PHE A 74 0.47 3.75 -12.99
C PHE A 74 -0.53 2.68 -12.55
N ASP A 75 -1.27 2.96 -11.50
CA ASP A 75 -2.35 2.09 -11.02
C ASP A 75 -3.63 2.91 -10.94
N ALA A 76 -4.76 2.30 -11.31
CA ALA A 76 -6.06 2.92 -11.26
C ALA A 76 -7.07 2.00 -10.56
N MET A 77 -7.77 2.57 -9.59
CA MET A 77 -8.87 1.95 -8.87
C MET A 77 -10.15 2.15 -9.66
N TYR A 78 -10.97 1.11 -9.83
CA TYR A 78 -12.25 1.23 -10.51
C TYR A 78 -13.42 0.82 -9.60
N ASP A 79 -14.54 1.52 -9.73
CA ASP A 79 -15.80 1.12 -9.10
C ASP A 79 -16.38 -0.15 -9.75
N THR A 80 -17.49 -0.66 -9.20
CA THR A 80 -18.16 -1.87 -9.70
C THR A 80 -18.70 -1.76 -11.13
N VAL A 81 -18.73 -0.55 -11.71
CA VAL A 81 -19.19 -0.29 -13.07
C VAL A 81 -18.04 0.15 -14.00
N GLY A 82 -16.79 0.14 -13.52
CA GLY A 82 -15.60 0.40 -14.31
C GLY A 82 -15.21 1.87 -14.44
N HIS A 83 -15.67 2.77 -13.57
CA HIS A 83 -15.19 4.15 -13.54
C HIS A 83 -13.97 4.29 -12.63
N PRO A 84 -12.93 5.04 -13.05
CA PRO A 84 -11.78 5.30 -12.21
C PRO A 84 -12.19 6.13 -10.99
N THR A 85 -11.85 5.65 -9.79
CA THR A 85 -12.16 6.29 -8.51
C THR A 85 -10.93 6.83 -7.79
N ALA A 86 -9.74 6.33 -8.14
CA ALA A 86 -8.46 6.81 -7.63
C ALA A 86 -7.35 6.40 -8.59
N GLU A 87 -6.27 7.18 -8.64
CA GLU A 87 -5.10 6.91 -9.45
C GLU A 87 -3.85 7.04 -8.59
N GLY A 88 -2.83 6.21 -8.86
CA GLY A 88 -1.53 6.24 -8.21
C GLY A 88 -0.41 6.16 -9.24
N GLU A 89 0.64 6.94 -9.01
CA GLU A 89 1.85 6.96 -9.83
C GLU A 89 3.08 6.69 -8.94
N GLY A 90 4.04 5.91 -9.45
CA GLY A 90 5.31 5.71 -8.76
C GLY A 90 6.40 5.05 -9.59
N ASP A 91 7.65 5.21 -9.16
CA ASP A 91 8.83 4.62 -9.81
C ASP A 91 8.88 3.09 -9.68
N THR A 92 8.09 2.53 -8.77
CA THR A 92 7.91 1.09 -8.59
C THR A 92 6.43 0.77 -8.53
N LEU A 93 6.08 -0.48 -8.89
CA LEU A 93 4.71 -0.97 -8.78
C LEU A 93 4.18 -0.83 -7.34
N ALA A 94 4.99 -1.19 -6.36
CA ALA A 94 4.68 -1.05 -4.95
C ALA A 94 4.44 0.43 -4.55
N GLY A 95 5.25 1.34 -5.10
CA GLY A 95 5.10 2.78 -4.93
C GLY A 95 3.79 3.32 -5.48
N ALA A 96 3.42 2.93 -6.71
CA ALA A 96 2.16 3.35 -7.34
C ALA A 96 0.93 2.87 -6.56
N ILE A 97 0.94 1.59 -6.14
CA ILE A 97 -0.13 1.02 -5.30
C ILE A 97 -0.23 1.77 -3.96
N CYS A 98 0.90 2.02 -3.30
CA CYS A 98 0.90 2.77 -2.04
C CYS A 98 0.36 4.20 -2.22
N ALA A 99 0.74 4.88 -3.30
CA ALA A 99 0.25 6.23 -3.60
C ALA A 99 -1.28 6.25 -3.75
N MET A 100 -1.85 5.28 -4.48
CA MET A 100 -3.29 5.13 -4.64
C MET A 100 -4.00 4.88 -3.30
N ILE A 101 -3.49 3.96 -2.48
CA ILE A 101 -4.05 3.70 -1.14
C ILE A 101 -4.09 4.98 -0.30
N LEU A 102 -2.98 5.74 -0.30
CA LEU A 102 -2.86 6.96 0.49
C LEU A 102 -3.81 8.07 -0.01
N ALA A 103 -4.01 8.20 -1.32
CA ALA A 103 -4.97 9.14 -1.88
C ALA A 103 -6.39 8.86 -1.37
N VAL A 104 -6.82 7.60 -1.42
CA VAL A 104 -8.14 7.18 -0.92
C VAL A 104 -8.27 7.39 0.59
N LEU A 105 -7.22 7.12 1.37
CA LEU A 105 -7.23 7.37 2.81
C LEU A 105 -7.34 8.87 3.13
N ALA A 106 -6.71 9.74 2.34
CA ALA A 106 -6.80 11.18 2.50
C ALA A 106 -8.22 11.69 2.21
N GLU A 107 -8.84 11.26 1.10
CA GLU A 107 -10.23 11.60 0.76
C GLU A 107 -11.21 11.17 1.86
N ARG A 108 -11.09 9.93 2.33
CA ARG A 108 -11.93 9.40 3.44
C ARG A 108 -11.74 10.16 4.76
N ALA A 109 -10.59 10.81 4.96
CA ALA A 109 -10.34 11.63 6.15
C ALA A 109 -10.98 13.02 6.03
N GLU A 110 -11.08 13.56 4.81
CA GLU A 110 -11.76 14.83 4.53
C GLU A 110 -13.28 14.72 4.66
N ASP A 111 -13.88 13.63 4.18
CA ASP A 111 -15.33 13.36 4.29
C ASP A 111 -15.85 13.23 5.74
N LYS A 112 -14.94 13.03 6.71
CA LYS A 112 -15.27 12.88 8.13
C LYS A 112 -15.19 14.18 8.94
N ARG A 113 -14.81 15.31 8.33
CA ARG A 113 -14.69 16.62 9.00
C ARG A 113 -15.93 17.48 8.79
#